data_AF-A0A3R9MK38-F1
#
_entry.id   AF-A0A3R9MK38-F1
#
_cell.length_a   1.000
_cell.length_b   1.000
_cell.length_c   1.000
_cell.angle_alpha   90.00
_cell.angle_beta   90.00
_cell.angle_gamma   90.00
#
_symmetry.space_group_name_H-M   'P 1'
#
loop_
_entity.id
_entity.type
_entity.pdbx_description
1 polymer ?
#
loop_
_entity_poly.entity_id
_entity_poly.type
_entity_poly.pdbx_seq_one_letter_code
_entity_poly.pdbx_strand_id
1 'polypeptide(L)'
;MNLRVANAADAQYVETLCQWYAESARTRGVGIAKRDPNYLIKKMEKGDSIIAFIDDQLAGFCYIETFEDAKFVVNSGLIVNTELRKEGLGRAIKHRVFELSRMKYPAAKIFGITTSAAVMKINNELGYRPVTFPELTQSDDFWKGCSSCKNYGILMENQRKMCLCTGMVYDTLDDSFTQQSIEILEQKQ
;
A
#
# COMPACT_ATOMS: atom_id res chain seq x y z
N MET A 1 13.70 14.01 -8.18
CA MET A 1 12.92 12.99 -7.44
C MET A 1 13.27 11.63 -8.03
N ASN A 2 13.69 10.69 -7.19
CA ASN A 2 14.00 9.32 -7.56
C ASN A 2 12.95 8.39 -6.90
N LEU A 3 12.30 7.55 -7.69
CA LEU A 3 11.29 6.62 -7.24
C LEU A 3 11.61 5.24 -7.81
N ARG A 4 11.85 4.26 -6.95
CA ARG A 4 12.29 2.92 -7.37
C ARG A 4 11.78 1.83 -6.46
N VAL A 5 11.89 0.59 -6.94
CA VAL A 5 11.72 -0.60 -6.08
C VAL A 5 12.81 -0.57 -5.02
N ALA A 6 12.41 -0.76 -3.76
CA ALA A 6 13.36 -0.85 -2.65
C ALA A 6 14.11 -2.18 -2.70
N ASN A 7 15.30 -2.21 -2.13
CA ASN A 7 16.14 -3.40 -2.01
C ASN A 7 16.69 -3.53 -0.58
N ALA A 8 17.44 -4.59 -0.31
CA ALA A 8 17.97 -4.87 1.03
C ALA A 8 18.82 -3.72 1.62
N ALA A 9 19.52 -2.93 0.80
CA ALA A 9 20.33 -1.80 1.29
C ALA A 9 19.47 -0.65 1.83
N ASP A 10 18.19 -0.57 1.46
CA ASP A 10 17.24 0.41 1.98
C ASP A 10 16.77 0.09 3.41
N ALA A 11 17.13 -1.07 3.96
CA ALA A 11 16.81 -1.46 5.34
C ALA A 11 17.30 -0.43 6.37
N GLN A 12 18.33 0.37 6.05
CA GLN A 12 18.79 1.48 6.89
C GLN A 12 17.70 2.53 7.19
N TYR A 13 16.65 2.62 6.38
CA TYR A 13 15.58 3.62 6.52
C TYR A 13 14.38 3.16 7.34
N VAL A 14 14.32 1.88 7.77
CA VAL A 14 13.09 1.32 8.36
C VAL A 14 12.69 1.96 9.68
N GLU A 15 13.65 2.34 10.51
CA GLU A 15 13.38 3.02 11.78
C GLU A 15 12.71 4.38 11.53
N THR A 16 13.25 5.17 10.61
CA THR A 16 12.68 6.45 10.18
C THR A 16 11.26 6.27 9.64
N LEU A 17 11.02 5.25 8.81
CA LEU A 17 9.68 4.94 8.30
C LEU A 17 8.71 4.57 9.43
N CYS A 18 9.12 3.73 10.37
CA CYS A 18 8.31 3.35 11.54
C CYS A 18 7.94 4.57 12.37
N GLN A 19 8.88 5.49 12.59
CA GLN A 19 8.64 6.77 13.26
C GLN A 19 7.61 7.62 12.52
N TRP A 20 7.70 7.73 11.18
CA TRP A 20 6.73 8.49 10.39
C TRP A 20 5.31 7.92 10.47
N TYR A 21 5.14 6.59 10.50
CA TYR A 21 3.82 6.00 10.70
C TYR A 21 3.24 6.34 12.08
N ALA A 22 4.05 6.24 13.13
CA ALA A 22 3.64 6.57 14.50
C ALA A 22 3.27 8.05 14.63
N GLU A 23 4.09 8.94 14.06
CA GLU A 23 3.87 10.38 14.09
C GLU A 23 2.65 10.80 13.27
N SER A 24 2.44 10.19 12.10
CA SER A 24 1.24 10.41 11.28
C SER A 24 -0.04 9.97 11.99
N ALA A 25 -0.01 8.84 12.71
CA ALA A 25 -1.13 8.37 13.53
C ALA A 25 -1.45 9.38 14.65
N ARG A 26 -0.40 9.88 15.33
CA ARG A 26 -0.50 10.82 16.45
C ARG A 26 -1.04 12.18 16.02
N THR A 27 -0.40 12.80 15.03
CA THR A 27 -0.69 14.19 14.60
C THR A 27 -2.07 14.32 13.97
N ARG A 28 -2.49 13.34 13.18
CA ARG A 28 -3.78 13.39 12.47
C ARG A 28 -4.94 12.88 13.33
N GLY A 29 -4.65 12.26 14.47
CA GLY A 29 -5.67 11.60 15.28
C GLY A 29 -6.46 10.54 14.50
N VAL A 30 -5.86 9.93 13.47
CA VAL A 30 -6.50 8.89 12.65
C VAL A 30 -5.95 7.51 12.98
N GLY A 31 -6.70 6.48 12.60
CA GLY A 31 -6.26 5.10 12.76
C GLY A 31 -5.22 4.72 11.71
N ILE A 32 -3.94 4.71 12.09
CA ILE A 32 -2.84 4.11 11.31
C ILE A 32 -2.18 3.07 12.21
N ALA A 33 -2.11 1.83 11.72
CA ALA A 33 -1.40 0.78 12.43
C ALA A 33 0.11 1.05 12.39
N LYS A 34 0.79 0.77 13.51
CA LYS A 34 2.25 0.79 13.62
C LYS A 34 2.86 -0.24 12.65
N ARG A 35 4.13 -0.05 12.31
CA ARG A 35 4.90 -1.00 11.52
C ARG A 35 6.04 -1.55 12.35
N ASP A 36 6.27 -2.83 12.17
CA ASP A 36 7.43 -3.52 12.71
C ASP A 36 8.60 -3.34 11.73
N PRO A 37 9.81 -2.98 12.21
CA PRO A 37 10.97 -2.81 11.35
C PRO A 37 11.28 -4.05 10.52
N ASN A 38 11.30 -5.24 11.12
CA ASN A 38 11.60 -6.49 10.41
C ASN A 38 10.57 -6.80 9.32
N TYR A 39 9.31 -6.44 9.57
CA TYR A 39 8.26 -6.57 8.58
C TYR A 39 8.55 -5.68 7.35
N LEU A 40 9.00 -4.43 7.54
CA LEU A 40 9.38 -3.57 6.41
C LEU A 40 10.65 -4.05 5.70
N ILE A 41 11.66 -4.51 6.44
CA ILE A 41 12.90 -5.09 5.86
C ILE A 41 12.54 -6.21 4.88
N LYS A 42 11.66 -7.15 5.29
CA LYS A 42 11.22 -8.24 4.42
C LYS A 42 10.54 -7.75 3.14
N LYS A 43 9.81 -6.63 3.18
CA LYS A 43 9.21 -6.03 1.96
C LYS A 43 10.26 -5.43 1.05
N MET A 44 11.32 -4.85 1.60
CA MET A 44 12.44 -4.30 0.82
C MET A 44 13.27 -5.43 0.19
N GLU A 45 13.61 -6.46 0.95
CA GLU A 45 14.38 -7.62 0.46
C GLU A 45 13.69 -8.36 -0.68
N LYS A 46 12.37 -8.50 -0.62
CA LYS A 46 11.57 -9.15 -1.68
C LYS A 46 11.33 -8.26 -2.91
N GLY A 47 11.72 -6.98 -2.86
CA GLY A 47 11.35 -5.99 -3.87
C GLY A 47 9.84 -5.78 -3.94
N ASP A 48 9.16 -5.89 -2.80
CA ASP A 48 7.71 -5.73 -2.62
C ASP A 48 7.39 -4.32 -2.09
N SER A 49 8.22 -3.34 -2.40
CA SER A 49 8.00 -1.97 -1.95
C SER A 49 8.63 -0.95 -2.86
N ILE A 50 8.04 0.24 -2.84
CA ILE A 50 8.53 1.43 -3.52
C ILE A 50 9.05 2.39 -2.47
N ILE A 51 10.24 2.92 -2.71
CA ILE A 51 10.90 3.94 -1.89
C ILE A 51 11.20 5.17 -2.75
N ALA A 52 10.98 6.35 -2.17
CA ALA A 52 11.12 7.63 -2.86
C ALA A 52 12.19 8.50 -2.18
N PHE A 53 12.96 9.20 -3.01
CA PHE A 53 13.97 10.17 -2.59
C PHE A 53 13.80 11.51 -3.31
N ILE A 54 14.07 12.61 -2.61
CA ILE A 54 14.16 13.96 -3.16
C ILE A 54 15.50 14.51 -2.71
N ASP A 55 16.35 14.89 -3.67
CA ASP A 55 17.70 15.43 -3.40
C ASP A 55 18.50 14.49 -2.47
N ASP A 56 18.44 13.19 -2.77
CA ASP A 56 18.99 12.05 -2.02
C ASP A 56 18.47 11.84 -0.58
N GLN A 57 17.47 12.62 -0.16
CA GLN A 57 16.79 12.44 1.11
C GLN A 57 15.57 11.53 0.98
N LEU A 58 15.39 10.62 1.94
CA LEU A 58 14.20 9.78 2.02
C LEU A 58 12.94 10.66 2.05
N ALA A 59 12.03 10.40 1.13
CA ALA A 59 10.84 11.23 0.91
C ALA A 59 9.52 10.45 1.06
N GLY A 60 9.52 9.12 0.88
CA GLY A 60 8.31 8.34 1.06
C GLY A 60 8.47 6.85 0.78
N PHE A 61 7.43 6.10 1.12
CA PHE A 61 7.42 4.65 1.03
C PHE A 61 5.99 4.12 0.85
N CYS A 62 5.87 2.95 0.20
CA CYS A 62 4.65 2.17 0.11
C CYS A 62 5.02 0.72 -0.23
N TYR A 63 4.27 -0.27 0.23
CA TYR A 63 4.59 -1.69 0.02
C TYR A 63 3.38 -2.50 -0.42
N ILE A 64 3.67 -3.67 -1.01
CA ILE A 64 2.68 -4.65 -1.43
C ILE A 64 2.64 -5.84 -0.48
N GLU A 65 1.49 -6.46 -0.39
CA GLU A 65 1.33 -7.75 0.28
C GLU A 65 0.22 -8.55 -0.39
N THR A 66 0.37 -9.86 -0.42
CA THR A 66 -0.58 -10.76 -1.06
C THR A 66 -1.34 -11.59 -0.04
N PHE A 67 -2.59 -11.91 -0.37
CA PHE A 67 -3.47 -12.75 0.44
C PHE A 67 -4.28 -13.68 -0.47
N GLU A 68 -4.77 -14.79 0.08
CA GLU A 68 -5.57 -15.80 -0.62
C GLU A 68 -4.89 -16.26 -1.93
N ASP A 69 -3.67 -16.80 -1.82
CA ASP A 69 -2.87 -17.28 -2.97
C ASP A 69 -2.73 -16.24 -4.10
N ALA A 70 -2.45 -15.00 -3.70
CA ALA A 70 -2.29 -13.84 -4.59
C ALA A 70 -3.54 -13.46 -5.40
N LYS A 71 -4.73 -13.96 -5.04
CA LYS A 71 -6.01 -13.43 -5.52
C LYS A 71 -6.17 -11.95 -5.16
N PHE A 72 -5.65 -11.54 -4.01
CA PHE A 72 -5.65 -10.16 -3.56
C PHE A 72 -4.23 -9.65 -3.34
N VAL A 73 -3.98 -8.43 -3.82
CA VAL A 73 -2.77 -7.65 -3.53
C VAL A 73 -3.19 -6.36 -2.84
N VAL A 74 -2.63 -6.06 -1.68
CA VAL A 74 -2.87 -4.79 -1.01
C VAL A 74 -1.71 -3.83 -1.27
N ASN A 75 -2.05 -2.59 -1.63
CA ASN A 75 -1.09 -1.48 -1.65
C ASN A 75 -1.16 -0.73 -0.32
N SER A 76 -0.27 -1.10 0.61
CA SER A 76 -0.30 -0.70 2.02
C SER A 76 0.83 0.24 2.40
N GLY A 77 0.62 0.96 3.51
CA GLY A 77 1.69 1.76 4.12
C GLY A 77 2.16 2.94 3.27
N LEU A 78 1.26 3.62 2.55
CA LEU A 78 1.64 4.88 1.91
C LEU A 78 1.99 5.91 3.00
N ILE A 79 3.26 6.30 3.06
CA ILE A 79 3.77 7.36 3.95
C ILE A 79 4.70 8.28 3.17
N VAL A 80 4.61 9.58 3.45
CA VAL A 80 5.44 10.62 2.83
C VAL A 80 5.99 11.54 3.92
N ASN A 81 7.24 11.96 3.77
CA ASN A 81 7.86 12.95 4.63
C ASN A 81 7.08 14.26 4.54
N THR A 82 6.61 14.80 5.67
CA THR A 82 5.83 16.03 5.75
C THR A 82 6.57 17.26 5.22
N GLU A 83 7.87 17.34 5.47
CA GLU A 83 8.72 18.48 5.08
C GLU A 83 9.06 18.45 3.58
N LEU A 84 9.10 17.26 2.99
CA LEU A 84 9.35 17.05 1.57
C LEU A 84 8.05 16.81 0.78
N ARG A 85 6.88 17.16 1.35
CA ARG A 85 5.58 17.12 0.64
C ARG A 85 5.58 18.15 -0.48
N LYS A 86 6.16 17.78 -1.62
CA LYS A 86 5.87 18.41 -2.90
C LYS A 86 4.51 17.90 -3.39
N GLU A 87 3.76 18.76 -4.07
CA GLU A 87 2.52 18.33 -4.72
C GLU A 87 2.78 17.10 -5.60
N GLY A 88 1.94 16.08 -5.47
CA GLY A 88 2.02 14.87 -6.28
C GLY A 88 2.96 13.75 -5.80
N LEU A 89 3.78 13.91 -4.74
CA LEU A 89 4.66 12.82 -4.28
C LEU A 89 3.89 11.55 -3.88
N GLY A 90 2.83 11.70 -3.06
CA GLY A 90 1.99 10.56 -2.67
C GLY A 90 1.30 9.91 -3.86
N ARG A 91 0.92 10.71 -4.87
CA ARG A 91 0.36 10.21 -6.14
C ARG A 91 1.41 9.40 -6.89
N ALA A 92 2.62 9.93 -7.09
CA ALA A 92 3.69 9.24 -7.79
C ALA A 92 4.05 7.88 -7.16
N ILE A 93 4.19 7.84 -5.82
CA ILE A 93 4.44 6.59 -5.09
C ILE A 93 3.30 5.60 -5.30
N LYS A 94 2.04 6.06 -5.22
CA LYS A 94 0.87 5.19 -5.36
C LYS A 94 0.72 4.62 -6.77
N HIS A 95 0.98 5.41 -7.81
CA HIS A 95 1.05 4.92 -9.19
C HIS A 95 2.14 3.85 -9.35
N ARG A 96 3.35 4.12 -8.85
CA ARG A 96 4.47 3.17 -8.99
C ARG A 96 4.23 1.85 -8.25
N VAL A 97 3.62 1.89 -7.05
CA VAL A 97 3.30 0.65 -6.31
C VAL A 97 2.12 -0.11 -6.95
N PHE A 98 1.22 0.59 -7.63
CA PHE A 98 0.16 -0.01 -8.44
C PHE A 98 0.74 -0.75 -9.64
N GLU A 99 1.63 -0.11 -10.40
CA GLU A 99 2.37 -0.75 -11.50
C GLU A 99 3.14 -1.98 -11.01
N LEU A 100 3.86 -1.88 -9.89
CA LEU A 100 4.58 -3.01 -9.31
C LEU A 100 3.63 -4.17 -8.97
N SER A 101 2.47 -3.86 -8.39
CA SER A 101 1.44 -4.87 -8.08
C SER A 101 0.97 -5.58 -9.33
N ARG A 102 0.65 -4.83 -10.40
CA ARG A 102 0.15 -5.43 -11.63
C ARG A 102 1.23 -6.24 -12.35
N MET A 103 2.46 -5.75 -12.40
CA MET A 103 3.59 -6.48 -12.99
C MET A 103 3.87 -7.81 -12.28
N LYS A 104 3.83 -7.84 -10.94
CA LYS A 104 4.10 -9.06 -10.16
C LYS A 104 2.90 -10.00 -10.10
N TYR A 105 1.69 -9.46 -10.10
CA TYR A 105 0.45 -10.19 -9.88
C TYR A 105 -0.64 -9.73 -10.85
N PRO A 106 -0.51 -10.04 -12.16
CA PRO A 106 -1.37 -9.51 -13.20
C PRO A 106 -2.84 -9.89 -13.02
N ALA A 107 -3.11 -11.09 -12.50
CA ALA A 107 -4.46 -11.61 -12.28
C ALA A 107 -5.10 -11.20 -10.93
N ALA A 108 -4.39 -10.45 -10.08
CA ALA A 108 -4.87 -10.12 -8.75
C ALA A 108 -5.83 -8.92 -8.74
N LYS A 109 -6.78 -8.94 -7.79
CA LYS A 109 -7.51 -7.75 -7.38
C LYS A 109 -6.61 -6.90 -6.49
N ILE A 110 -6.47 -5.63 -6.81
CA ILE A 110 -5.62 -4.72 -6.03
C ILE A 110 -6.51 -3.89 -5.12
N PHE A 111 -6.25 -3.88 -3.82
CA PHE A 111 -7.13 -3.19 -2.87
C PHE A 111 -6.38 -2.40 -1.80
N GLY A 112 -7.13 -1.66 -1.00
CA GLY A 112 -6.65 -0.99 0.19
C GLY A 112 -7.78 -0.45 1.05
N ILE A 113 -7.46 -0.14 2.30
CA ILE A 113 -8.36 0.54 3.22
C ILE A 113 -7.73 1.87 3.67
N THR A 114 -8.53 2.91 3.82
CA THR A 114 -8.01 4.21 4.29
C THR A 114 -9.08 5.08 4.94
N THR A 115 -8.68 5.94 5.87
CA THR A 115 -9.49 7.07 6.34
C THR A 115 -9.14 8.38 5.63
N SER A 116 -8.14 8.37 4.75
CA SER A 116 -7.54 9.57 4.18
C SER A 116 -8.22 9.97 2.87
N ALA A 117 -8.91 11.12 2.86
CA ALA A 117 -9.53 11.67 1.64
C ALA A 117 -8.55 11.83 0.48
N ALA A 118 -7.31 12.26 0.75
CA ALA A 118 -6.26 12.35 -0.26
C ALA A 118 -5.92 11.00 -0.89
N VAL A 119 -5.90 9.92 -0.10
CA VAL A 119 -5.63 8.56 -0.61
C VAL A 119 -6.83 8.03 -1.38
N MET A 120 -8.05 8.30 -0.92
CA MET A 120 -9.27 7.96 -1.66
C MET A 120 -9.32 8.64 -3.03
N LYS A 121 -8.93 9.92 -3.11
CA LYS A 121 -8.84 10.65 -4.38
C LYS A 121 -7.83 10.01 -5.34
N ILE A 122 -6.61 9.72 -4.87
CA ILE A 122 -5.59 9.05 -5.69
C ILE A 122 -6.06 7.66 -6.15
N ASN A 123 -6.68 6.88 -5.25
CA ASN A 123 -7.23 5.57 -5.58
C ASN A 123 -8.32 5.67 -6.65
N ASN A 124 -9.22 6.65 -6.55
CA ASN A 124 -10.28 6.87 -7.54
C ASN A 124 -9.71 7.27 -8.91
N GLU A 125 -8.70 8.15 -8.93
CA GLU A 125 -7.95 8.51 -10.16
C GLU A 125 -7.29 7.30 -10.83
N LEU A 126 -6.82 6.34 -10.02
CA LEU A 126 -6.29 5.05 -10.49
C LEU A 126 -7.38 4.05 -10.92
N GLY A 127 -8.66 4.35 -10.73
CA GLY A 127 -9.79 3.47 -11.10
C GLY A 127 -10.28 2.54 -9.99
N TYR A 128 -9.83 2.72 -8.74
CA TYR A 128 -10.38 1.96 -7.62
C TYR A 128 -11.82 2.42 -7.35
N ARG A 129 -12.71 1.47 -7.10
CA ARG A 129 -14.09 1.71 -6.66
C ARG A 129 -14.25 1.42 -5.17
N PRO A 130 -15.08 2.19 -4.44
CA PRO A 130 -15.42 1.87 -3.07
C PRO A 130 -16.20 0.55 -2.99
N VAL A 131 -15.93 -0.23 -1.94
CA VAL A 131 -16.57 -1.52 -1.66
C VAL A 131 -16.75 -1.73 -0.16
N THR A 132 -17.63 -2.66 0.17
CA THR A 132 -17.78 -3.15 1.54
C THR A 132 -16.63 -4.10 1.91
N PHE A 133 -16.29 -4.25 3.20
CA PHE A 133 -15.20 -5.15 3.60
C PHE A 133 -15.43 -6.64 3.26
N PRO A 134 -16.67 -7.17 3.24
CA PRO A 134 -16.94 -8.52 2.74
C PRO A 134 -16.52 -8.76 1.28
N GLU A 135 -16.38 -7.73 0.46
CA GLU A 135 -15.89 -7.83 -0.92
C GLU A 135 -14.34 -7.86 -1.00
N LEU A 136 -13.65 -7.60 0.11
CA LEU A 136 -12.19 -7.68 0.23
C LEU A 136 -11.76 -9.07 0.71
N THR A 137 -10.46 -9.24 0.96
CA THR A 137 -9.94 -10.49 1.53
C THR A 137 -10.55 -10.81 2.90
N GLN A 138 -10.80 -12.09 3.14
CA GLN A 138 -11.23 -12.61 4.44
C GLN A 138 -10.07 -13.17 5.28
N SER A 139 -8.83 -12.98 4.83
CA SER A 139 -7.61 -13.42 5.51
C SER A 139 -7.47 -12.84 6.92
N ASP A 140 -7.36 -13.72 7.93
CA ASP A 140 -7.07 -13.33 9.31
C ASP A 140 -5.78 -12.48 9.43
N ASP A 141 -4.76 -12.82 8.65
CA ASP A 141 -3.46 -12.13 8.68
C ASP A 141 -3.57 -10.68 8.23
N PHE A 142 -4.36 -10.42 7.17
CA PHE A 142 -4.62 -9.05 6.73
C PHE A 142 -5.27 -8.22 7.84
N TRP A 143 -6.33 -8.74 8.44
CA TRP A 143 -7.07 -8.01 9.48
C TRP A 143 -6.26 -7.87 10.78
N LYS A 144 -5.42 -8.84 11.12
CA LYS A 144 -4.46 -8.75 12.23
C LYS A 144 -3.42 -7.66 12.03
N GLY A 145 -3.11 -7.30 10.79
CA GLY A 145 -2.28 -6.13 10.44
C GLY A 145 -2.86 -4.79 10.94
N CYS A 146 -4.15 -4.74 11.27
CA CYS A 146 -4.79 -3.57 11.87
C CYS A 146 -4.70 -3.53 13.40
N SER A 147 -4.15 -4.54 14.06
CA SER A 147 -4.21 -4.71 15.54
C SER A 147 -3.63 -3.55 16.36
N SER A 148 -2.65 -2.82 15.81
CA SER A 148 -2.06 -1.64 16.47
C SER A 148 -2.75 -0.32 16.13
N CYS A 149 -3.77 -0.34 15.27
CA CYS A 149 -4.60 0.81 14.96
C CYS A 149 -5.59 1.06 16.10
N LYS A 150 -5.77 2.32 16.51
CA LYS A 150 -6.76 2.67 17.56
C LYS A 150 -8.21 2.28 17.23
N ASN A 151 -8.52 2.06 15.94
CA ASN A 151 -9.85 1.65 15.48
C ASN A 151 -10.03 0.12 15.40
N TYR A 152 -9.05 -0.67 15.85
CA TYR A 152 -9.11 -2.13 15.76
C TYR A 152 -10.29 -2.72 16.55
N GLY A 153 -10.65 -2.14 17.71
CA GLY A 153 -11.83 -2.53 18.46
C GLY A 153 -13.11 -2.46 17.61
N ILE A 154 -13.33 -1.31 16.95
CA ILE A 154 -14.48 -1.10 16.05
C ILE A 154 -14.52 -2.16 14.94
N LEU A 155 -13.37 -2.46 14.32
CA LEU A 155 -13.27 -3.49 13.29
C LEU A 155 -13.72 -4.85 13.83
N MET A 156 -13.26 -5.24 15.01
CA MET A 156 -13.53 -6.55 15.61
C MET A 156 -14.97 -6.66 16.12
N GLU A 157 -15.50 -5.61 16.76
CA GLU A 157 -16.91 -5.52 17.19
C GLU A 157 -17.87 -5.70 16.01
N ASN A 158 -17.51 -5.15 14.84
CA ASN A 158 -18.27 -5.30 13.60
C ASN A 158 -17.93 -6.57 12.81
N GLN A 159 -17.25 -7.54 13.42
CA GLN A 159 -16.89 -8.82 12.79
C GLN A 159 -16.15 -8.63 11.45
N ARG A 160 -15.33 -7.58 11.34
CA ARG A 160 -14.57 -7.19 10.14
C ARG A 160 -15.43 -6.84 8.92
N LYS A 161 -16.73 -6.61 9.11
CA LYS A 161 -17.64 -6.20 8.02
C LYS A 161 -17.58 -4.70 7.73
N MET A 162 -17.08 -3.90 8.68
CA MET A 162 -16.84 -2.47 8.52
C MET A 162 -15.84 -1.91 9.54
N CYS A 163 -15.31 -0.73 9.25
CA CYS A 163 -14.52 0.11 10.14
C CYS A 163 -14.67 1.57 9.70
N LEU A 164 -14.01 2.52 10.36
CA LEU A 164 -13.93 3.91 9.90
C LEU A 164 -13.14 4.07 8.59
N CYS A 165 -12.38 3.05 8.19
CA CYS A 165 -11.70 3.04 6.91
C CYS A 165 -12.68 2.68 5.78
N THR A 166 -12.57 3.37 4.65
CA THR A 166 -13.24 2.99 3.40
C THR A 166 -12.42 1.92 2.69
N GLY A 167 -13.08 0.82 2.31
CA GLY A 167 -12.50 -0.21 1.44
C GLY A 167 -12.60 0.23 -0.01
N MET A 168 -11.52 0.07 -0.77
CA MET A 168 -11.50 0.34 -2.19
C MET A 168 -10.76 -0.76 -2.93
N VAL A 169 -11.31 -1.19 -4.06
CA VAL A 169 -10.74 -2.26 -4.89
C VAL A 169 -10.63 -1.80 -6.34
N TYR A 170 -9.55 -2.21 -6.97
CA TYR A 170 -9.35 -2.22 -8.39
C TYR A 170 -9.50 -3.67 -8.86
N ASP A 171 -10.56 -3.92 -9.63
CA ASP A 171 -11.03 -5.26 -10.02
C ASP A 171 -11.35 -5.29 -11.52
N THR A 172 -10.42 -4.75 -12.32
CA THR A 172 -10.43 -4.91 -13.77
C THR A 172 -9.20 -5.71 -14.15
N LEU A 173 -9.41 -6.81 -14.87
CA LEU A 173 -8.34 -7.66 -15.42
C LEU A 173 -8.11 -7.41 -16.92
N ASP A 174 -8.87 -6.49 -17.50
CA ASP A 174 -8.71 -6.03 -18.88
C ASP A 174 -8.25 -4.57 -18.89
N ASP A 175 -7.16 -4.31 -18.17
CA ASP A 175 -6.52 -2.99 -18.11
C ASP A 175 -5.23 -2.99 -18.94
N SER A 176 -4.79 -1.80 -19.37
CA SER A 176 -3.59 -1.64 -20.20
C SER A 176 -2.32 -2.20 -19.53
N PHE A 177 -2.29 -2.25 -18.20
CA PHE A 177 -1.16 -2.79 -17.44
C PHE A 177 -1.12 -4.32 -17.46
N THR A 178 -2.27 -4.98 -17.52
CA THR A 178 -2.41 -6.43 -17.64
C THR A 178 -1.96 -6.87 -19.03
N GLN A 179 -2.42 -6.16 -20.07
CA GLN A 179 -2.00 -6.40 -21.46
C GLN A 179 -0.48 -6.23 -21.62
N GLN A 180 0.09 -5.15 -21.08
CA GLN A 180 1.54 -4.92 -21.12
C GLN A 180 2.34 -5.97 -20.35
N SER A 181 1.81 -6.50 -19.24
CA SER A 181 2.46 -7.57 -18.47
C SER A 181 2.42 -8.91 -19.21
N ILE A 182 1.31 -9.22 -19.89
CA ILE A 182 1.18 -10.41 -20.76
C ILE A 182 2.20 -10.34 -21.90
N GLU A 183 2.29 -9.20 -22.60
CA GLU A 183 3.26 -9.00 -23.69
C GLU A 183 4.71 -9.21 -23.24
N ILE A 184 5.09 -8.70 -22.05
CA ILE A 184 6.44 -8.90 -21.50
C ILE A 184 6.72 -10.37 -21.16
N LEU A 185 5.71 -11.13 -20.72
CA LEU A 185 5.85 -12.54 -20.39
C LEU A 185 5.93 -13.40 -21.65
N GLU A 186 5.17 -13.07 -22.69
CA GLU A 186 5.19 -13.75 -24.00
C GLU A 186 6.50 -13.51 -24.77
N GLN A 187 7.09 -12.31 -24.67
CA GLN A 187 8.38 -12.00 -25.30
C GLN A 187 9.61 -12.65 -24.62
N LYS A 188 9.41 -13.27 -23.44
CA LYS A 188 10.45 -13.98 -22.69
C LYS A 188 10.40 -15.51 -22.86
N GLN A 189 9.47 -16.02 -23.68
CA GLN A 189 9.44 -17.41 -24.14
C GLN A 189 10.05 -17.54 -25.53
#